data_AF-A0A2W7QWP2-F1
#
_entry.id   AF-A0A2W7QWP2-F1
#
_cell.length_a   1.000
_cell.length_b   1.000
_cell.length_c   1.000
_cell.angle_alpha   90.00
_cell.angle_beta   90.00
_cell.angle_gamma   90.00
#
_symmetry.space_group_name_H-M   'P 1'
#
loop_
_entity.id
_entity.type
_entity.pdbx_description
1 polymer ?
#
loop_
_entity_poly.entity_id
_entity_poly.type
_entity_poly.pdbx_seq_one_letter_code
_entity_poly.pdbx_strand_id
1 'polypeptide(L)' 'MTTLISTLLDAARKQARYRRTRAELARLPLDTRLDNDIYDIDETARRAIWG' A
#
# COMPACT_ATOMS: atom_id res chain seq x y z
N MET A 1 -22.30 8.44 -16.74
CA MET A 1 -22.16 7.00 -16.35
C MET A 1 -20.72 6.49 -16.44
N THR A 2 -19.80 7.17 -17.14
CA THR A 2 -18.36 6.84 -17.17
C THR A 2 -17.65 7.08 -15.83
N THR A 3 -18.14 8.05 -15.04
CA THR A 3 -17.50 8.52 -13.80
C THR A 3 -17.47 7.47 -12.68
N LEU A 4 -18.56 6.71 -12.49
CA LEU A 4 -18.62 5.69 -11.44
C LEU A 4 -17.66 4.53 -11.74
N ILE A 5 -17.64 4.08 -13.01
CA ILE A 5 -16.75 3.00 -13.47
C ILE A 5 -15.29 3.44 -13.35
N SER A 6 -14.94 4.66 -13.73
CA SER A 6 -13.58 5.18 -13.56
C SER A 6 -13.17 5.26 -12.09
N THR A 7 -14.05 5.70 -11.19
CA THR A 7 -13.77 5.74 -9.75
C THR A 7 -13.54 4.34 -9.19
N LEU A 8 -14.34 3.35 -9.59
CA LEU A 8 -14.17 1.96 -9.17
C LEU A 8 -12.86 1.36 -9.69
N LEU A 9 -12.50 1.64 -10.94
CA LEU A 9 -11.23 1.19 -11.51
C LEU A 9 -10.03 1.81 -10.79
N ASP A 10 -10.10 3.09 -10.46
CA ASP A 10 -9.02 3.76 -9.72
C ASP A 10 -8.92 3.25 -8.27
N ALA A 11 -10.04 2.99 -7.62
CA ALA A 11 -10.05 2.33 -6.31
C ALA A 11 -9.42 0.92 -6.38
N ALA A 12 -9.76 0.13 -7.39
CA ALA A 12 -9.19 -1.20 -7.59
C ALA A 12 -7.67 -1.14 -7.86
N ARG A 13 -7.21 -0.16 -8.65
CA ARG A 13 -5.78 0.09 -8.89
C ARG A 13 -5.04 0.46 -7.61
N LYS A 14 -5.59 1.36 -6.79
CA LYS A 14 -5.01 1.72 -5.49
C LYS A 14 -4.95 0.50 -4.58
N GLN A 15 -6.00 -0.31 -4.53
CA GLN A 15 -6.03 -1.52 -3.73
C GLN A 15 -4.99 -2.56 -4.19
N ALA A 16 -4.80 -2.73 -5.50
CA ALA A 16 -3.78 -3.62 -6.03
C ALA A 16 -2.36 -3.14 -5.66
N ARG A 17 -2.11 -1.83 -5.75
CA ARG A 17 -0.83 -1.24 -5.32
C ARG A 17 -0.60 -1.43 -3.82
N TYR A 18 -1.59 -1.15 -2.98
CA TYR A 18 -1.50 -1.37 -1.54
C TYR A 18 -1.13 -2.81 -1.19
N ARG A 19 -1.82 -3.80 -1.79
CA ARG A 19 -1.52 -5.22 -1.56
C ARG A 19 -0.09 -5.58 -1.96
N ARG A 20 0.40 -5.02 -3.07
CA ARG A 20 1.77 -5.23 -3.53
C ARG A 20 2.78 -4.60 -2.56
N THR A 21 2.60 -3.33 -2.22
CA THR A 21 3.48 -2.61 -1.28
C THR A 21 3.51 -3.31 0.08
N ARG A 22 2.35 -3.71 0.61
CA ARG A 22 2.27 -4.49 1.85
C ARG A 22 3.09 -5.78 1.78
N ALA A 23 2.97 -6.52 0.67
CA ALA A 23 3.72 -7.77 0.49
C ALA A 23 5.23 -7.53 0.36
N GLU A 24 5.65 -6.45 -0.29
CA GLU A 24 7.06 -6.04 -0.39
C GLU A 24 7.61 -5.66 0.99
N LEU A 25 6.89 -4.83 1.75
CA LEU A 25 7.26 -4.45 3.11
C LEU A 25 7.30 -5.65 4.07
N ALA A 26 6.38 -6.61 3.93
CA ALA A 26 6.37 -7.82 4.73
C ALA A 26 7.52 -8.78 4.43
N ARG A 27 8.14 -8.67 3.26
CA ARG A 27 9.32 -9.45 2.88
C ARG A 27 10.63 -8.81 3.32
N LEU A 28 10.61 -7.56 3.77
CA LEU A 28 11.81 -6.90 4.27
C LEU A 28 12.29 -7.58 5.57
N PRO A 29 13.62 -7.73 5.74
CA PRO A 29 14.21 -8.12 7.02
C PRO A 29 13.76 -7.19 8.14
N LEU A 30 13.66 -7.73 9.36
CA LEU A 30 13.25 -6.96 10.53
C LEU A 30 14.17 -5.74 10.75
N ASP A 31 15.48 -5.93 10.66
CA ASP A 31 16.45 -4.84 10.81
C ASP A 31 16.21 -3.72 9.80
N THR A 32 16.04 -4.06 8.51
CA THR A 32 15.73 -3.06 7.48
C THR A 32 14.42 -2.32 7.75
N ARG A 33 13.42 -3.01 8.29
CA ARG A 33 12.16 -2.35 8.66
C ARG A 33 12.36 -1.37 9.81
N LEU A 34 13.10 -1.77 10.83
CA LEU A 34 13.40 -0.92 11.98
C LEU A 34 14.24 0.30 11.58
N ASP A 35 15.25 0.11 10.72
CA ASP A 35 16.08 1.19 10.18
C ASP A 35 15.27 2.23 9.40
N ASN A 36 14.13 1.83 8.84
CA ASN A 36 13.23 2.71 8.08
C ASN A 36 12.00 3.14 8.89
N ASP A 37 11.99 2.96 10.22
CA ASP A 37 10.86 3.29 11.10
C ASP A 37 9.53 2.61 10.70
N ILE A 38 9.61 1.41 10.11
CA ILE A 38 8.45 0.61 9.65
C ILE A 38 7.99 -0.34 10.75
N TYR A 39 7.24 0.22 11.70
CA TYR A 39 6.65 -0.53 12.83
C TYR A 39 5.37 -1.27 12.40
N ASP A 40 4.46 -0.56 11.74
CA ASP A 40 3.20 -1.11 11.21
C ASP A 40 3.23 -1.11 9.67
N ILE A 41 3.32 -2.30 9.10
CA ILE A 41 3.35 -2.52 7.65
C ILE A 41 2.08 -2.01 6.98
N ASP A 42 0.93 -2.22 7.62
CA ASP A 42 -0.36 -1.89 7.06
C ASP A 42 -0.59 -0.37 7.08
N GLU A 43 -0.17 0.30 8.15
CA GLU A 43 -0.19 1.76 8.20
C GLU A 43 0.76 2.37 7.15
N THR A 44 2.01 1.91 7.09
CA THR A 44 3.01 2.41 6.13
C THR A 44 2.57 2.18 4.69
N ALA A 45 2.09 0.98 4.36
CA ALA A 45 1.58 0.69 3.02
C ALA A 45 0.36 1.53 2.67
N ARG A 46 -0.54 1.80 3.63
CA ARG A 46 -1.71 2.65 3.40
C ARG A 46 -1.29 4.11 3.16
N ARG A 47 -0.38 4.64 3.97
CA ARG A 47 0.16 6.01 3.83
C ARG A 47 0.87 6.19 2.48
N ALA A 48 1.59 5.19 1.99
CA ALA A 48 2.25 5.27 0.68
C ALA A 48 1.28 5.38 -0.51
N ILE A 49 0.03 4.93 -0.38
CA ILE A 49 -0.95 4.89 -1.48
C ILE A 49 -2.04 5.94 -1.37
N TRP A 50 -2.51 6.23 -0.15
CA TRP A 50 -3.62 7.14 0.12
C TRP A 50 -3.23 8.34 0.99
N GLY A 51 -1.96 8.46 1.36
CA GLY A 51 -1.42 9.60 2.12
C GLY A 51 -1.69 10.94 1.45
#